data_AF-X1LC74-F1
#
_entry.id   AF-X1LC74-F1
#
_cell.length_a   1.000
_cell.length_b   1.000
_cell.length_c   1.000
_cell.angle_alpha   90.00
_cell.angle_beta   90.00
_cell.angle_gamma   90.00
#
_symmetry.space_group_name_H-M   'P 1'
#
loop_
_entity.id
_entity.type
_entity.pdbx_description
1 polymer ?
#
loop_
_entity_poly.entity_id
_entity_poly.type
_entity_poly.pdbx_seq_one_letter_code
_entity_poly.pdbx_strand_id
1 'polypeptide(L)'
;MENMAIQDIQEGKGVGFIDPHGEAAEKLLDFVPQSRINEVVYFNPADLDFPIAFNVMEKVDIAHRHLVASGLMGVFKKIWPDVWSARMEYILNNCILALLEYPDSTLLGINRMLADSEYRKKI
;
A
#
# COMPACT_ATOMS: atom_id res chain seq x y z
N MET A 1 -13.03 -11.79 -17.53
CA MET A 1 -12.34 -10.50 -17.25
C MET A 1 -11.00 -10.44 -17.96
N GLU A 2 -10.19 -11.50 -17.93
CA GLU A 2 -8.91 -11.58 -18.65
C GLU A 2 -8.97 -11.08 -20.09
N ASN A 3 -9.94 -11.55 -20.91
CA ASN A 3 -10.04 -11.11 -22.30
C ASN A 3 -10.27 -9.60 -22.47
N MET A 4 -10.96 -8.95 -21.54
CA MET A 4 -11.16 -7.49 -21.58
C MET A 4 -9.86 -6.76 -21.23
N ALA A 5 -9.13 -7.25 -20.22
CA ALA A 5 -7.83 -6.69 -19.85
C ALA A 5 -6.80 -6.85 -20.99
N ILE A 6 -6.76 -8.02 -21.64
CA ILE A 6 -5.89 -8.27 -22.80
C ILE A 6 -6.22 -7.30 -23.93
N GLN A 7 -7.51 -7.14 -24.25
CA GLN A 7 -7.95 -6.19 -25.27
C GLN A 7 -7.47 -4.77 -24.96
N ASP A 8 -7.68 -4.29 -23.74
CA ASP A 8 -7.27 -2.94 -23.35
C ASP A 8 -5.73 -2.77 -23.39
N ILE A 9 -4.96 -3.77 -22.95
CA ILE A 9 -3.49 -3.77 -23.03
C ILE A 9 -3.02 -3.64 -24.50
N GLN A 10 -3.61 -4.44 -25.39
CA GLN A 10 -3.27 -4.47 -26.82
C GLN A 10 -3.70 -3.20 -27.56
N GLU A 11 -4.82 -2.60 -27.16
CA GLU A 11 -5.30 -1.32 -27.68
C GLU A 11 -4.53 -0.11 -27.13
N GLY A 12 -3.52 -0.32 -26.28
CA GLY A 12 -2.68 0.75 -25.75
C GLY A 12 -3.30 1.49 -24.55
N LYS A 13 -4.39 0.97 -23.97
CA LYS A 13 -5.04 1.59 -22.81
C LYS A 13 -4.33 1.19 -21.51
N GLY A 14 -4.51 2.01 -20.48
CA GLY A 14 -4.04 1.71 -19.13
C GLY A 14 -5.01 0.75 -18.42
N VAL A 15 -4.46 -0.25 -17.73
CA VAL A 15 -5.23 -1.26 -16.99
C VAL A 15 -4.62 -1.46 -15.62
N GLY A 16 -5.46 -1.52 -14.58
CA GLY A 16 -5.10 -2.01 -13.26
C GLY A 16 -5.77 -3.37 -13.02
N PHE A 17 -4.99 -4.39 -12.68
CA PHE A 17 -5.49 -5.75 -12.45
C PHE A 17 -4.99 -6.26 -11.10
N ILE A 18 -5.89 -6.77 -10.27
CA ILE A 18 -5.59 -7.31 -8.94
C ILE A 18 -6.10 -8.75 -8.90
N ASP A 19 -5.19 -9.68 -8.67
CA ASP A 19 -5.48 -11.11 -8.61
C ASP A 19 -4.92 -11.71 -7.31
N PRO A 20 -5.79 -12.20 -6.39
CA PRO A 20 -5.33 -12.88 -5.18
C PRO A 20 -4.58 -14.19 -5.41
N HIS A 21 -4.81 -14.85 -6.55
CA HIS A 21 -4.18 -16.14 -6.90
C HIS A 21 -2.89 -15.96 -7.71
N GLY A 22 -2.74 -14.85 -8.42
CA GLY A 22 -1.55 -14.46 -9.19
C GLY A 22 -1.52 -15.01 -10.62
N GLU A 23 -2.16 -16.16 -10.86
CA GLU A 23 -2.15 -16.88 -12.15
C GLU A 23 -2.65 -16.02 -13.33
N ALA A 24 -3.73 -15.27 -13.12
CA ALA A 24 -4.29 -14.41 -14.17
C ALA A 24 -3.43 -13.17 -14.39
N ALA A 25 -2.87 -12.59 -13.32
CA ALA A 25 -1.97 -11.44 -13.42
C ALA A 25 -0.68 -11.77 -14.17
N GLU A 26 -0.07 -12.94 -13.90
CA GLU A 26 1.11 -13.42 -14.61
C GLU A 26 0.81 -13.66 -16.08
N LYS A 27 -0.30 -14.35 -16.39
CA LYS A 27 -0.72 -14.60 -17.77
C LYS A 27 -0.94 -13.32 -18.59
N LEU A 28 -1.39 -12.23 -17.97
CA LEU A 28 -1.56 -10.96 -18.67
C LEU A 28 -0.23 -10.37 -19.17
N LEU A 29 0.89 -10.67 -18.53
CA LEU A 29 2.22 -10.18 -18.93
C LEU A 29 2.61 -10.69 -20.33
N ASP A 30 2.19 -11.91 -20.69
CA ASP A 30 2.43 -12.49 -22.02
C ASP A 30 1.76 -11.72 -23.16
N PHE A 31 0.76 -10.89 -22.83
CA PHE A 31 0.01 -10.09 -23.81
C PHE A 31 0.48 -8.62 -23.89
N VAL A 32 1.49 -8.24 -23.10
CA VAL A 32 2.09 -6.90 -23.14
C VAL A 32 2.92 -6.75 -24.42
N PRO A 33 2.65 -5.75 -25.27
CA PRO A 33 3.47 -5.48 -26.45
C PRO A 33 4.91 -5.13 -26.05
N GLN A 34 5.89 -5.64 -26.79
CA GLN A 34 7.31 -5.43 -26.50
C GLN A 34 7.71 -3.96 -26.38
N SER A 35 7.06 -3.07 -27.14
CA SER A 35 7.30 -1.63 -27.10
C SER A 35 6.88 -0.96 -25.78
N ARG A 36 6.07 -1.62 -24.95
CA ARG A 36 5.48 -1.09 -23.71
C ARG A 36 5.98 -1.78 -22.45
N ILE A 37 6.95 -2.69 -22.53
CA ILE A 37 7.47 -3.42 -21.36
C ILE A 37 7.90 -2.45 -20.24
N ASN A 38 8.52 -1.33 -20.60
CA ASN A 38 8.99 -0.32 -19.65
C ASN A 38 7.86 0.48 -18.97
N GLU A 39 6.61 0.29 -19.38
CA GLU A 39 5.42 0.93 -18.79
C GLU A 39 4.68 0.00 -17.83
N VAL A 40 5.18 -1.24 -17.62
CA VAL A 40 4.52 -2.25 -16.80
C VAL A 40 5.12 -2.28 -15.39
N VAL A 41 4.24 -2.27 -14.40
CA VAL A 41 4.58 -2.54 -13.00
C VAL A 41 3.90 -3.83 -12.60
N TYR A 42 4.68 -4.90 -12.42
CA TYR A 42 4.21 -6.15 -11.83
C TYR A 42 4.60 -6.17 -10.35
N PHE A 43 3.59 -6.17 -9.47
CA PHE A 43 3.80 -6.15 -8.03
C PHE A 43 3.35 -7.46 -7.40
N ASN A 44 4.33 -8.25 -6.96
CA ASN A 44 4.11 -9.47 -6.19
C ASN A 44 4.75 -9.31 -4.79
N PRO A 45 3.96 -9.17 -3.70
CA PRO A 45 4.49 -9.06 -2.35
C PRO A 45 5.30 -10.27 -1.86
N ALA A 46 5.18 -11.43 -2.52
CA ALA A 46 5.93 -12.64 -2.20
C ALA A 46 7.23 -12.79 -3.00
N ASP A 47 7.48 -11.92 -3.98
CA ASP A 47 8.73 -11.92 -4.76
C ASP A 47 9.87 -11.33 -3.92
N LEU A 48 10.88 -12.17 -3.66
CA LEU A 48 12.07 -11.81 -2.88
C LEU A 48 13.27 -11.46 -3.78
N ASP A 49 13.24 -11.83 -5.06
CA ASP A 49 14.32 -11.57 -6.01
C ASP A 49 14.21 -10.15 -6.59
N PHE A 50 12.98 -9.71 -6.88
CA PHE A 50 12.69 -8.37 -7.42
C PHE A 50 11.57 -7.64 -6.67
N PRO A 51 11.71 -7.41 -5.34
CA PRO A 51 10.67 -6.77 -4.55
C PRO A 51 10.48 -5.30 -4.94
N ILE A 52 9.22 -4.87 -5.10
CA ILE A 52 8.87 -3.45 -5.24
C ILE A 52 8.58 -2.88 -3.85
N ALA A 53 9.36 -1.87 -3.45
CA ALA A 53 9.12 -1.15 -2.21
C ALA A 53 7.87 -0.27 -2.33
N PHE A 54 6.98 -0.36 -1.34
CA PHE A 54 5.77 0.45 -1.25
C PHE A 54 5.63 1.03 0.15
N ASN A 55 5.61 2.36 0.25
CA ASN A 55 5.29 3.06 1.49
C ASN A 55 3.93 3.76 1.34
N VAL A 56 2.92 3.23 2.01
CA VAL A 56 1.55 3.77 2.04
C VAL A 56 1.46 5.20 2.61
N MET A 57 2.48 5.65 3.33
CA MET A 57 2.55 6.98 3.93
C MET A 57 3.31 7.99 3.05
N GLU A 58 3.91 7.54 1.93
CA GLU A 58 4.73 8.39 1.08
C GLU A 58 3.88 9.40 0.29
N LYS A 59 4.26 10.69 0.39
CA LYS A 59 3.71 11.80 -0.42
C LYS A 59 2.18 11.88 -0.43
N VAL A 60 1.55 11.59 0.71
CA VAL A 60 0.09 11.71 0.86
C VAL A 60 -0.29 13.18 1.04
N ASP A 61 -1.04 13.70 0.08
CA ASP A 61 -1.62 15.05 0.15
C ASP A 61 -2.53 15.19 1.38
N ILE A 62 -2.52 16.38 1.98
CA ILE A 62 -3.24 16.71 3.23
C ILE A 62 -4.72 16.33 3.12
N ALA A 63 -5.32 16.60 1.96
CA ALA A 63 -6.72 16.27 1.68
C ALA A 63 -7.02 14.76 1.75
N HIS A 64 -6.03 13.88 1.57
CA HIS A 64 -6.21 12.43 1.53
C HIS A 64 -5.67 11.70 2.77
N ARG A 65 -4.98 12.39 3.68
CA ARG A 65 -4.38 11.77 4.89
C ARG A 65 -5.39 11.01 5.75
N HIS A 66 -6.59 11.57 5.91
CA HIS A 66 -7.66 10.92 6.69
C HIS A 66 -8.17 9.62 6.04
N LEU A 67 -8.17 9.55 4.70
CA LEU A 67 -8.53 8.33 3.96
C LEU A 67 -7.47 7.25 4.16
N VAL A 68 -6.19 7.62 4.07
CA VAL A 68 -5.07 6.70 4.31
C VAL A 68 -5.09 6.19 5.75
N ALA A 69 -5.27 7.07 6.73
CA ALA A 69 -5.38 6.69 8.13
C ALA A 69 -6.56 5.74 8.36
N SER A 70 -7.76 6.07 7.88
CA SER A 70 -8.95 5.22 7.99
C SER A 70 -8.76 3.85 7.32
N GLY A 71 -8.12 3.82 6.14
CA GLY A 71 -7.80 2.58 5.43
C GLY A 71 -6.86 1.68 6.24
N LEU A 72 -5.79 2.24 6.80
CA LEU A 72 -4.86 1.52 7.66
C LEU A 72 -5.54 0.97 8.92
N MET A 73 -6.37 1.78 9.57
CA MET A 73 -7.15 1.35 10.73
C MET A 73 -8.08 0.19 10.38
N GLY A 74 -8.74 0.26 9.22
CA GLY A 74 -9.59 -0.82 8.71
C GLY A 74 -8.83 -2.12 8.46
N VAL A 75 -7.63 -2.04 7.85
CA VAL A 75 -6.76 -3.20 7.62
C VAL A 75 -6.36 -3.85 8.95
N PHE A 76 -5.84 -3.07 9.90
CA PHE A 76 -5.39 -3.61 11.19
C PHE A 76 -6.53 -4.22 11.99
N LYS A 77 -7.71 -3.59 12.02
CA LYS A 77 -8.91 -4.15 12.66
C LYS A 77 -9.33 -5.48 12.03
N LYS A 78 -9.18 -5.64 10.72
CA LYS A 78 -9.51 -6.89 10.02
C LYS A 78 -8.50 -8.01 10.29
N ILE A 79 -7.22 -7.68 10.47
CA ILE A 79 -6.17 -8.66 10.79
C ILE A 79 -6.31 -9.15 12.24
N TRP A 80 -6.67 -8.27 13.19
CA TRP A 80 -6.82 -8.61 14.61
C TRP A 80 -8.21 -8.27 15.17
N PRO A 81 -9.27 -8.96 14.70
CA PRO A 81 -10.64 -8.63 15.06
C PRO A 81 -10.91 -8.75 16.57
N ASP A 82 -10.26 -9.70 17.25
CA ASP A 82 -10.51 -10.02 18.65
C ASP A 82 -9.60 -9.29 19.66
N VAL A 83 -8.63 -8.51 19.17
CA VAL A 83 -7.59 -7.85 20.01
C VAL A 83 -7.74 -6.32 19.97
N TRP A 84 -8.93 -5.83 19.64
CA TRP A 84 -9.16 -4.41 19.39
C TRP A 84 -9.87 -3.72 20.56
N SER A 85 -9.26 -2.66 21.11
CA SER A 85 -9.88 -1.81 22.13
C SER A 85 -9.99 -0.37 21.65
N ALA A 86 -11.01 0.35 22.14
CA ALA A 86 -11.20 1.77 21.79
C ALA A 86 -9.97 2.63 22.12
N ARG A 87 -9.25 2.30 23.20
CA ARG A 87 -8.02 2.98 23.58
C ARG A 87 -6.88 2.71 22.60
N MET A 88 -6.69 1.46 22.20
CA MET A 88 -5.67 1.08 21.21
C MET A 88 -5.95 1.77 19.87
N GLU A 89 -7.21 1.76 19.43
CA GLU A 89 -7.64 2.41 18.20
C GLU A 89 -7.30 3.90 18.21
N TYR A 90 -7.65 4.59 19.30
CA TYR A 90 -7.36 6.01 19.48
C TYR A 90 -5.86 6.30 19.44
N ILE A 91 -5.05 5.52 20.16
CA ILE A 91 -3.58 5.72 20.19
C ILE A 91 -2.97 5.49 18.81
N LEU A 92 -3.33 4.39 18.15
CA LEU A 92 -2.79 4.02 16.84
C LEU A 92 -3.18 5.03 15.77
N ASN A 93 -4.45 5.46 15.75
CA ASN A 93 -4.92 6.47 14.80
C ASN A 93 -4.14 7.78 14.91
N ASN A 94 -3.92 8.27 16.14
CA ASN A 94 -3.14 9.50 16.35
C ASN A 94 -1.66 9.32 15.97
N CYS A 95 -1.08 8.13 16.18
CA CYS A 95 0.27 7.84 15.71
C CYS A 95 0.37 7.89 14.18
N ILE A 96 -0.59 7.26 13.48
CA ILE A 96 -0.63 7.25 12.01
C ILE A 96 -0.81 8.67 11.47
N LEU A 97 -1.73 9.45 12.04
CA LEU A 97 -1.95 10.84 11.64
C LEU A 97 -0.69 11.68 11.83
N ALA A 98 -0.05 11.63 13.01
CA ALA A 98 1.19 12.37 13.27
C ALA A 98 2.31 11.98 12.29
N LEU A 99 2.46 10.70 11.99
CA LEU A 99 3.43 10.21 11.01
C LEU A 99 3.11 10.70 9.60
N LEU A 100 1.84 10.75 9.18
CA LEU A 100 1.45 11.30 7.87
C LEU A 100 1.76 12.80 7.71
N GLU A 101 1.90 13.53 8.82
CA GLU A 101 2.34 14.94 8.78
C GLU A 101 3.87 15.09 8.74
N TYR A 102 4.59 14.07 9.22
CA TYR A 102 6.05 14.08 9.26
C TYR A 102 6.66 13.63 7.92
N PRO A 103 7.64 14.38 7.38
CA PRO A 103 8.28 14.02 6.11
C PRO A 103 9.03 12.68 6.21
N ASP A 104 9.05 11.94 5.10
CA ASP A 104 9.81 10.68 4.94
C ASP A 104 9.50 9.61 6.01
N SER A 105 8.30 9.65 6.59
CA SER A 105 7.85 8.69 7.58
C SER A 105 7.42 7.36 6.94
N THR A 106 7.43 6.29 7.75
CA THR A 106 6.99 4.95 7.36
C THR A 106 6.17 4.32 8.47
N LEU A 107 5.47 3.21 8.18
CA LEU A 107 4.72 2.44 9.19
C LEU A 107 5.61 1.95 10.34
N LEU A 108 6.92 1.74 10.10
CA LEU A 108 7.87 1.38 11.16
C LEU A 108 8.01 2.48 12.22
N GLY A 109 7.67 3.72 11.87
CA GLY A 109 7.60 4.85 12.77
C GLY A 109 6.59 4.67 13.90
N ILE A 110 5.55 3.82 13.74
CA ILE A 110 4.54 3.59 14.78
C ILE A 110 5.19 2.99 16.03
N ASN A 111 5.99 1.94 15.86
CA ASN A 111 6.69 1.30 16.99
C ASN A 111 7.65 2.28 17.67
N ARG A 112 8.32 3.13 16.90
CA ARG A 112 9.22 4.16 17.42
C ARG A 112 8.46 5.25 18.17
N MET A 113 7.33 5.72 17.66
CA MET A 113 6.46 6.68 18.36
C MET A 113 6.03 6.16 19.73
N LEU A 114 5.77 4.86 19.86
CA LEU A 114 5.33 4.25 21.11
C LEU A 114 6.49 3.95 22.08
N ALA A 115 7.65 3.54 21.58
CA ALA A 115 8.75 3.04 22.42
C ALA A 115 9.93 4.01 22.60
N ASP A 116 10.18 4.92 21.65
CA ASP A 116 11.35 5.80 21.60
C ASP A 116 10.93 7.25 21.87
N SER A 117 11.25 7.75 23.06
CA SER A 117 10.91 9.12 23.46
C SER A 117 11.65 10.20 22.67
N GLU A 118 12.87 9.92 22.22
CA GLU A 118 13.67 10.89 21.46
C GLU A 118 13.19 10.98 20.01
N TYR A 119 12.77 9.86 19.42
CA TYR A 119 12.08 9.89 18.12
C TYR A 119 10.74 10.63 18.21
N ARG A 120 9.92 10.32 19.21
CA ARG A 120 8.62 10.97 19.39
C ARG A 120 8.71 12.49 19.59
N LYS A 121 9.79 13.00 20.19
CA LYS A 121 10.01 14.46 20.34
C LYS A 121 10.32 15.18 19.03
N LYS A 122 10.76 14.46 18.00
CA LYS A 122 11.09 15.03 16.68
C LYS A 122 9.90 15.14 15.76
N ILE A 123 8.84 14.37 16.06
CA ILE A 123 7.57 14.31 15.34
C ILE A 123 6.64 15.34 15.98
#